data_AF-A0A8J7D0W8-F1
#
_entry.id   AF-A0A8J7D0W8-F1
#
_cell.length_a   1.000
_cell.length_b   1.000
_cell.length_c   1.000
_cell.angle_alpha   90.00
_cell.angle_beta   90.00
_cell.angle_gamma   90.00
#
_symmetry.space_group_name_H-M   'P 1'
#
loop_
_entity.id
_entity.type
_entity.pdbx_description
1 polymer ?
#
loop_
_entity_poly.entity_id
_entity_poly.type
_entity_poly.pdbx_seq_one_letter_code
_entity_poly.pdbx_strand_id
1 'polypeptide(L)'
;MKNFFVTICAATMLLTGCGQSDSPEAALNEISIALAERDAAKLSERVDLDEFFSATYDAATVELAARYDDYKARYPDDPYFQFSAEFITNYNAEHKALHMKFLDGVQSAYFAKIPAPVKPEDNPTAYVANEFDLIRQAADVTIKDTRFADDRATVILDVQGDNSLRGQFIGQLTFELAFRRDADNRWHFEAIENLDALTPTLVDKAELVWINF
;
A
#
# COMPACT_ATOMS: atom_id res chain seq x y z
N MET A 1 -34.96 28.83 31.36
CA MET A 1 -35.14 27.65 30.49
C MET A 1 -35.78 28.01 29.12
N LYS A 2 -35.26 29.03 28.42
CA LYS A 2 -35.66 29.33 27.02
C LYS A 2 -34.47 29.60 26.07
N ASN A 3 -33.24 29.65 26.59
CA ASN A 3 -32.04 29.95 25.79
C ASN A 3 -31.13 28.74 25.55
N PHE A 4 -31.46 27.55 26.06
CA PHE A 4 -30.62 26.36 25.88
C PHE A 4 -31.09 25.47 24.71
N PHE A 5 -32.37 25.55 24.35
CA PHE A 5 -32.95 24.76 23.26
C PHE A 5 -32.69 25.36 21.88
N VAL A 6 -32.59 26.69 21.78
CA VAL A 6 -32.31 27.39 20.51
C VAL A 6 -30.86 27.17 20.05
N THR A 7 -29.91 27.07 20.99
CA THR A 7 -28.49 26.81 20.68
C THR A 7 -28.25 25.38 20.19
N ILE A 8 -28.97 24.40 20.74
CA ILE A 8 -28.83 23.00 20.30
C ILE A 8 -29.49 22.79 18.93
N CYS A 9 -30.66 23.39 18.67
CA CYS A 9 -31.28 23.31 17.34
C CYS A 9 -30.52 24.09 16.25
N ALA A 10 -29.84 25.19 16.59
CA ALA A 10 -28.95 25.89 15.65
C ALA A 10 -27.67 25.08 15.36
N ALA A 11 -27.16 24.31 16.33
CA ALA A 11 -26.05 23.39 16.10
C ALA A 11 -26.46 22.19 15.23
N THR A 12 -27.71 21.70 15.33
CA THR A 12 -28.17 20.58 14.47
C THR A 12 -28.45 20.99 13.03
N MET A 13 -28.83 22.26 12.77
CA MET A 13 -28.99 22.78 11.40
C MET A 13 -27.65 23.15 10.71
N LEU A 14 -26.56 23.30 11.48
CA LEU A 14 -25.19 23.41 10.95
C LEU A 14 -24.55 22.03 10.71
N LEU A 15 -25.12 20.95 11.26
CA LEU A 15 -24.64 19.57 11.08
C LEU A 15 -25.29 18.84 9.90
N THR A 16 -26.18 19.50 9.15
CA THR A 16 -26.72 18.97 7.88
C THR A 16 -26.08 19.62 6.65
N GLY A 17 -24.98 20.38 6.83
CA GLY A 17 -24.28 21.11 5.76
C GLY A 17 -22.76 21.01 5.78
N CYS A 18 -22.16 20.23 6.69
CA CYS A 18 -20.75 19.87 6.60
C CYS A 18 -20.69 18.38 6.30
N GLY A 19 -20.46 18.04 5.02
CA GLY A 19 -19.90 16.74 4.71
C GLY A 19 -18.68 16.51 5.59
N GLN A 20 -18.41 15.25 5.93
CA GLN A 20 -17.11 14.84 6.46
C GLN A 20 -16.05 15.64 5.70
N SER A 21 -15.34 16.56 6.36
CA SER A 21 -14.40 17.44 5.66
C SER A 21 -13.43 16.54 4.90
N ASP A 22 -13.38 16.65 3.57
CA ASP A 22 -12.48 15.84 2.75
C ASP A 22 -11.05 16.07 3.27
N SER A 23 -10.49 15.05 3.92
CA SER A 23 -9.19 15.04 4.58
C SER A 23 -8.41 13.82 4.11
N PRO A 24 -7.06 13.82 4.23
CA PRO A 24 -6.25 12.65 3.90
C PRO A 24 -6.69 11.39 4.66
N GLU A 25 -7.10 11.53 5.92
CA GLU A 25 -7.61 10.42 6.74
C GLU A 25 -8.96 9.91 6.25
N ALA A 26 -9.84 10.81 5.80
CA ALA A 26 -11.12 10.41 5.20
C ALA A 26 -10.88 9.66 3.88
N ALA A 27 -9.99 10.16 3.02
CA ALA A 27 -9.59 9.48 1.79
C ALA A 27 -8.96 8.10 2.07
N LEU A 28 -8.06 8.01 3.05
CA LEU A 28 -7.48 6.72 3.47
C LEU A 28 -8.55 5.74 3.97
N ASN A 29 -9.54 6.22 4.72
CA ASN A 29 -10.65 5.39 5.17
C ASN A 29 -11.53 4.91 4.00
N GLU A 30 -11.80 5.77 3.01
CA GLU A 30 -12.50 5.37 1.79
C GLU A 30 -11.73 4.32 0.99
N ILE A 31 -10.41 4.47 0.86
CA ILE A 31 -9.51 3.49 0.24
C ILE A 31 -9.59 2.15 0.99
N SER A 32 -9.48 2.17 2.32
CA SER A 32 -9.58 0.97 3.18
C SER A 32 -10.91 0.24 2.98
N ILE A 33 -12.02 0.97 2.95
CA ILE A 33 -13.35 0.41 2.69
C ILE A 33 -13.43 -0.18 1.28
N ALA A 34 -12.96 0.54 0.26
CA ALA A 34 -12.98 0.08 -1.13
C ALA A 34 -12.16 -1.22 -1.31
N LEU A 35 -10.99 -1.32 -0.67
CA LEU A 35 -10.20 -2.54 -0.63
C LEU A 35 -10.96 -3.69 0.07
N ALA A 36 -11.53 -3.44 1.25
CA ALA A 36 -12.28 -4.45 1.99
C ALA A 36 -13.52 -4.97 1.24
N GLU A 37 -14.23 -4.08 0.54
CA GLU A 37 -15.39 -4.42 -0.32
C GLU A 37 -14.97 -5.04 -1.66
N ARG A 38 -13.69 -4.87 -2.01
CA ARG A 38 -13.07 -5.17 -3.30
C ARG A 38 -13.79 -4.46 -4.44
N ASP A 39 -14.02 -3.17 -4.25
CA ASP A 39 -14.67 -2.26 -5.20
C ASP A 39 -13.61 -1.44 -5.96
N ALA A 40 -13.29 -1.89 -7.17
CA ALA A 40 -12.30 -1.23 -8.01
C ALA A 40 -12.73 0.19 -8.43
N ALA A 41 -14.03 0.41 -8.68
CA ALA A 41 -14.53 1.70 -9.14
C ALA A 41 -14.38 2.74 -8.03
N LYS A 42 -14.81 2.39 -6.81
CA LYS A 42 -14.66 3.26 -5.64
C LYS A 42 -13.21 3.54 -5.28
N LEU A 43 -12.33 2.53 -5.42
CA LEU A 43 -10.91 2.72 -5.17
C LEU A 43 -10.28 3.71 -6.18
N SER A 44 -10.67 3.61 -7.45
CA SER A 44 -10.17 4.50 -8.52
C SER A 44 -10.55 5.97 -8.34
N GLU A 45 -11.51 6.27 -7.46
CA GLU A 45 -11.83 7.67 -7.12
C GLU A 45 -10.77 8.34 -6.25
N ARG A 46 -9.88 7.58 -5.63
CA ARG A 46 -8.87 8.05 -4.66
C ARG A 46 -7.44 7.64 -4.99
N VAL A 47 -7.24 6.68 -5.90
CA VAL A 47 -5.94 6.11 -6.24
C VAL A 47 -5.87 5.78 -7.73
N ASP A 48 -4.83 6.26 -8.41
CA ASP A 48 -4.41 5.69 -9.69
C ASP A 48 -3.46 4.52 -9.42
N LEU A 49 -3.98 3.29 -9.46
CA LEU A 49 -3.18 2.09 -9.16
C LEU A 49 -2.09 1.83 -10.19
N ASP A 50 -2.34 2.13 -11.46
CA ASP A 50 -1.38 1.87 -12.54
C ASP A 50 -0.18 2.81 -12.41
N GLU A 51 -0.44 4.10 -12.17
CA GLU A 51 0.60 5.09 -11.87
C GLU A 51 1.35 4.72 -10.59
N PHE A 52 0.64 4.41 -9.50
CA PHE A 52 1.23 4.05 -8.22
C PHE A 52 2.16 2.84 -8.33
N PHE A 53 1.72 1.73 -8.93
CA PHE A 53 2.55 0.53 -9.04
C PHE A 53 3.75 0.74 -9.95
N SER A 54 3.57 1.43 -11.08
CA SER A 54 4.67 1.73 -12.01
C SER A 54 5.73 2.62 -11.35
N ALA A 55 5.32 3.68 -10.65
CA ALA A 55 6.22 4.58 -9.94
C ALA A 55 6.92 3.90 -8.76
N THR A 56 6.17 3.13 -7.97
CA THR A 56 6.72 2.37 -6.82
C THR A 56 7.74 1.32 -7.29
N TYR A 57 7.49 0.65 -8.42
CA TYR A 57 8.43 -0.30 -9.00
C TYR A 57 9.76 0.35 -9.39
N ASP A 58 9.69 1.52 -10.03
CA ASP A 58 10.89 2.27 -10.41
C ASP A 58 11.64 2.78 -9.17
N ALA A 59 10.94 3.33 -8.19
CA ALA A 59 11.53 3.79 -6.93
C ALA A 59 12.19 2.63 -6.16
N ALA A 60 11.49 1.50 -6.02
CA ALA A 60 12.04 0.32 -5.35
C ALA A 60 13.29 -0.23 -6.07
N THR A 61 13.32 -0.17 -7.41
CA THR A 61 14.51 -0.56 -8.19
C THR A 61 15.72 0.32 -7.84
N VAL A 62 15.51 1.63 -7.71
CA VAL A 62 16.56 2.57 -7.29
C VAL A 62 17.03 2.24 -5.86
N GLU A 63 16.11 2.03 -4.93
CA GLU A 63 16.45 1.71 -3.53
C GLU A 63 17.18 0.36 -3.39
N LEU A 64 16.82 -0.64 -4.20
CA LEU A 64 17.50 -1.94 -4.25
C LEU A 64 18.93 -1.81 -4.79
N ALA A 65 19.11 -1.10 -5.91
CA ALA A 65 20.41 -0.88 -6.51
C ALA A 65 21.33 -0.06 -5.58
N ALA A 66 20.79 0.95 -4.89
CA ALA A 66 21.54 1.79 -3.95
C ALA A 66 22.08 1.00 -2.74
N ARG A 67 21.40 -0.07 -2.33
CA ARG A 67 21.77 -0.95 -1.20
C ARG A 67 22.37 -2.28 -1.64
N TYR A 68 22.76 -2.41 -2.90
CA TYR A 68 23.28 -3.65 -3.47
C TYR A 68 24.38 -4.29 -2.61
N ASP A 69 25.37 -3.52 -2.15
CA ASP A 69 26.50 -4.06 -1.39
C ASP A 69 26.04 -4.66 -0.05
N ASP A 70 25.06 -4.03 0.61
CA ASP A 70 24.46 -4.53 1.84
C ASP A 70 23.71 -5.84 1.61
N TYR A 71 22.89 -5.90 0.54
CA TYR A 71 22.13 -7.11 0.21
C TYR A 71 23.03 -8.25 -0.24
N LYS A 72 24.08 -7.99 -1.02
CA LYS A 72 25.06 -9.00 -1.40
C LYS A 72 25.78 -9.60 -0.20
N ALA A 73 26.14 -8.78 0.78
CA ALA A 73 26.78 -9.26 1.99
C ALA A 73 25.82 -10.08 2.85
N ARG A 74 24.54 -9.69 2.89
CA ARG A 74 23.52 -10.32 3.72
C ARG A 74 22.92 -11.60 3.11
N TYR A 75 22.79 -11.62 1.79
CA TYR A 75 22.17 -12.69 0.98
C TYR A 75 23.15 -13.17 -0.11
N PRO A 76 24.31 -13.74 0.26
CA PRO A 76 25.36 -14.10 -0.71
C PRO A 76 24.91 -15.21 -1.69
N ASP A 77 23.92 -16.01 -1.29
CA ASP A 77 23.40 -17.13 -2.07
C ASP A 77 22.25 -16.75 -3.00
N ASP A 78 21.66 -15.55 -2.87
CA ASP A 78 20.60 -15.08 -3.77
C ASP A 78 21.20 -14.63 -5.11
N PRO A 79 20.89 -15.30 -6.23
CA PRO A 79 21.38 -14.93 -7.56
C PRO A 79 21.05 -13.48 -7.94
N TYR A 80 19.97 -12.90 -7.43
CA TYR A 80 19.58 -11.52 -7.72
C TYR A 80 20.61 -10.49 -7.22
N PHE A 81 21.23 -10.77 -6.06
CA PHE A 81 22.25 -9.89 -5.46
C PHE A 81 23.71 -10.30 -5.76
N GLN A 82 23.94 -11.34 -6.57
CA GLN A 82 25.30 -11.81 -6.88
C GLN A 82 26.08 -10.93 -7.87
N PHE A 83 25.39 -10.20 -8.74
CA PHE A 83 26.00 -9.54 -9.90
C PHE A 83 26.50 -8.11 -9.63
N SER A 84 25.63 -7.10 -9.69
CA SER A 84 25.96 -5.68 -9.46
C SER A 84 24.70 -4.82 -9.27
N ALA A 85 24.85 -3.61 -8.76
CA ALA A 85 23.78 -2.60 -8.76
C ALA A 85 23.28 -2.25 -10.17
N GLU A 86 24.18 -2.24 -11.16
CA GLU A 86 23.83 -2.04 -12.57
C GLU A 86 22.99 -3.21 -13.12
N PHE A 87 23.33 -4.45 -12.74
CA PHE A 87 22.54 -5.63 -13.09
C PHE A 87 21.11 -5.51 -12.56
N ILE A 88 20.91 -5.12 -11.30
CA ILE A 88 19.57 -4.95 -10.70
C ILE A 88 18.75 -3.95 -11.52
N THR A 89 19.33 -2.79 -11.82
CA THR A 89 18.68 -1.74 -12.61
C THR A 89 18.28 -2.25 -14.00
N ASN A 90 19.21 -2.88 -14.72
CA ASN A 90 18.98 -3.38 -16.06
C ASN A 90 17.97 -4.53 -16.09
N TYR A 91 18.09 -5.50 -15.17
CA TYR A 91 17.18 -6.63 -15.04
C TYR A 91 15.75 -6.15 -14.78
N ASN A 92 15.56 -5.23 -13.84
CA ASN A 92 14.22 -4.72 -13.52
C ASN A 92 13.63 -3.91 -14.68
N ALA A 93 14.44 -3.15 -15.41
CA ALA A 93 13.99 -2.43 -16.60
C ALA A 93 13.56 -3.39 -17.72
N GLU A 94 14.35 -4.42 -18.00
CA GLU A 94 14.06 -5.44 -19.02
C GLU A 94 12.77 -6.23 -18.70
N HIS A 95 12.51 -6.51 -17.41
CA HIS A 95 11.38 -7.32 -16.97
C HIS A 95 10.17 -6.51 -16.50
N LYS A 96 10.24 -5.16 -16.48
CA LYS A 96 9.17 -4.29 -15.96
C LYS A 96 7.80 -4.63 -16.57
N ALA A 97 7.73 -4.77 -17.89
CA ALA A 97 6.46 -5.07 -18.57
C ALA A 97 5.86 -6.42 -18.14
N LEU A 98 6.70 -7.42 -17.88
CA LEU A 98 6.26 -8.73 -17.37
C LEU A 98 5.74 -8.62 -15.94
N HIS A 99 6.46 -7.90 -15.07
CA HIS A 99 6.06 -7.70 -13.68
C HIS A 99 4.79 -6.87 -13.55
N MET A 100 4.64 -5.79 -14.34
CA MET A 100 3.40 -5.00 -14.36
C MET A 100 2.21 -5.85 -14.82
N LYS A 101 2.37 -6.65 -15.88
CA LYS A 101 1.31 -7.58 -16.32
C LYS A 101 0.92 -8.59 -15.23
N PHE A 102 1.88 -9.04 -14.43
CA PHE A 102 1.60 -9.91 -13.29
C PHE A 102 0.78 -9.17 -12.22
N LEU A 103 1.15 -7.93 -11.87
CA LEU A 103 0.40 -7.09 -10.94
C LEU A 103 -1.02 -6.81 -11.45
N ASP A 104 -1.21 -6.49 -12.73
CA ASP A 104 -2.53 -6.30 -13.34
C ASP A 104 -3.41 -7.54 -13.19
N GLY A 105 -2.81 -8.72 -13.36
CA GLY A 105 -3.47 -10.00 -13.14
C GLY A 105 -3.87 -10.22 -11.68
N VAL A 106 -3.01 -9.83 -10.73
CA VAL A 106 -3.31 -9.89 -9.28
C VAL A 106 -4.45 -8.94 -8.93
N GLN A 107 -4.40 -7.68 -9.40
CA GLN A 107 -5.46 -6.70 -9.20
C GLN A 107 -6.79 -7.21 -9.77
N SER A 108 -6.77 -7.69 -11.01
CA SER A 108 -7.96 -8.26 -11.68
C SER A 108 -8.55 -9.41 -10.87
N ALA A 109 -7.72 -10.33 -10.37
CA ALA A 109 -8.16 -11.46 -9.57
C ALA A 109 -8.72 -11.03 -8.20
N TYR A 110 -8.11 -10.03 -7.56
CA TYR A 110 -8.54 -9.47 -6.29
C TYR A 110 -9.95 -8.88 -6.38
N PHE A 111 -10.15 -7.93 -7.30
CA PHE A 111 -11.42 -7.23 -7.48
C PHE A 111 -12.52 -8.13 -8.06
N ALA A 112 -12.18 -9.08 -8.94
CA ALA A 112 -13.13 -10.08 -9.44
C ALA A 112 -13.45 -11.19 -8.42
N LYS A 113 -12.84 -11.16 -7.23
CA LYS A 113 -13.04 -12.15 -6.15
C LYS A 113 -12.77 -13.58 -6.61
N ILE A 114 -11.75 -13.76 -7.45
CA ILE A 114 -11.33 -15.08 -7.93
C ILE A 114 -10.81 -15.88 -6.72
N PRO A 115 -11.32 -17.10 -6.48
CA PRO A 115 -10.87 -17.92 -5.36
C PRO A 115 -9.41 -18.35 -5.55
N ALA A 116 -8.72 -18.59 -4.43
CA ALA A 116 -7.36 -19.12 -4.46
C ALA A 116 -7.35 -20.49 -5.17
N PRO A 117 -6.33 -20.77 -5.99
CA PRO A 117 -6.14 -22.10 -6.55
C PRO A 117 -5.75 -23.10 -5.46
N VAL A 118 -5.90 -24.40 -5.74
CA VAL A 118 -5.42 -25.46 -4.83
C VAL A 118 -3.90 -25.42 -4.71
N LYS A 119 -3.22 -25.15 -5.83
CA LYS A 119 -1.76 -24.97 -5.87
C LYS A 119 -1.41 -23.59 -6.45
N PRO A 120 -0.40 -22.89 -5.89
CA PRO A 120 -0.02 -21.56 -6.37
C PRO A 120 0.26 -21.51 -7.89
N GLU A 121 0.90 -22.54 -8.44
CA GLU A 121 1.29 -22.60 -9.85
C GLU A 121 0.11 -22.71 -10.84
N ASP A 122 -1.06 -23.18 -10.39
CA ASP A 122 -2.24 -23.32 -11.26
C ASP A 122 -2.86 -21.96 -11.63
N ASN A 123 -2.74 -20.98 -10.73
CA ASN A 123 -3.15 -19.60 -10.96
C ASN A 123 -2.41 -18.64 -10.00
N PRO A 124 -1.18 -18.23 -10.34
CA PRO A 124 -0.33 -17.49 -9.41
C PRO A 124 -0.88 -16.10 -9.08
N THR A 125 -1.58 -15.45 -10.00
CA THR A 125 -2.19 -14.14 -9.73
C THR A 125 -3.36 -14.23 -8.77
N ALA A 126 -4.22 -15.25 -8.91
CA ALA A 126 -5.29 -15.50 -7.95
C ALA A 126 -4.74 -15.94 -6.58
N TYR A 127 -3.67 -16.73 -6.55
CA TYR A 127 -3.00 -17.07 -5.30
C TYR A 127 -2.54 -15.81 -4.55
N VAL A 128 -1.75 -14.95 -5.20
CA VAL A 128 -1.24 -13.71 -4.58
C VAL A 128 -2.37 -12.75 -4.20
N ALA A 129 -3.43 -12.62 -5.01
CA ALA A 129 -4.58 -11.81 -4.68
C ALA A 129 -5.28 -12.25 -3.38
N ASN A 130 -5.36 -13.57 -3.14
CA ASN A 130 -5.94 -14.10 -1.91
C ASN A 130 -4.96 -13.97 -0.72
N GLU A 131 -3.66 -14.15 -0.92
CA GLU A 131 -2.66 -13.86 0.12
C GLU A 131 -2.69 -12.39 0.56
N PHE A 132 -2.87 -11.45 -0.37
CA PHE A 132 -3.03 -10.03 -0.05
C PHE A 132 -4.24 -9.79 0.87
N ASP A 133 -5.39 -10.44 0.61
CA ASP A 133 -6.57 -10.29 1.46
C ASP A 133 -6.36 -10.89 2.86
N LEU A 134 -5.62 -12.00 2.97
CA LEU A 134 -5.25 -12.61 4.25
C LEU A 134 -4.28 -11.73 5.03
N ILE A 135 -3.29 -11.14 4.37
CA ILE A 135 -2.35 -10.18 4.96
C ILE A 135 -3.12 -8.96 5.47
N ARG A 136 -4.02 -8.38 4.66
CA ARG A 136 -4.86 -7.24 5.06
C ARG A 136 -5.71 -7.55 6.29
N GLN A 137 -6.30 -8.74 6.38
CA GLN A 137 -7.10 -9.15 7.53
C GLN A 137 -6.27 -9.39 8.80
N ALA A 138 -4.99 -9.73 8.65
CA ALA A 138 -4.06 -9.95 9.76
C ALA A 138 -3.35 -8.66 10.23
N ALA A 139 -3.65 -7.50 9.63
CA ALA A 139 -3.04 -6.22 9.94
C ALA A 139 -3.98 -5.34 10.78
N ASP A 140 -3.44 -4.79 11.86
CA ASP A 140 -4.01 -3.65 12.59
C ASP A 140 -3.29 -2.37 12.17
N VAL A 141 -4.04 -1.32 11.84
CA VAL A 141 -3.50 -0.09 11.26
C VAL A 141 -3.91 1.09 12.12
N THR A 142 -2.93 1.87 12.58
CA THR A 142 -3.15 3.06 13.38
C THR A 142 -2.54 4.29 12.71
N ILE A 143 -3.34 5.35 12.53
CA ILE A 143 -2.83 6.66 12.12
C ILE A 143 -2.10 7.29 13.32
N LYS A 144 -0.82 7.62 13.13
CA LYS A 144 0.04 8.20 14.18
C LYS A 144 0.10 9.70 14.11
N ASP A 145 0.19 10.23 12.90
CA ASP A 145 0.35 11.65 12.63
C ASP A 145 -0.15 11.94 11.21
N THR A 146 -0.57 13.18 10.98
CA THR A 146 -0.87 13.70 9.65
C THR A 146 -0.23 15.07 9.51
N ARG A 147 0.65 15.20 8.53
CA ARG A 147 1.40 16.42 8.26
C ARG A 147 0.85 17.07 7.00
N PHE A 148 0.61 18.38 7.04
CA PHE A 148 0.05 19.14 5.92
C PHE A 148 1.08 20.11 5.36
N ALA A 149 1.09 20.24 4.03
CA ALA A 149 1.83 21.24 3.28
C ALA A 149 0.96 21.70 2.10
N ASP A 150 0.15 22.75 2.32
CA ASP A 150 -0.78 23.32 1.33
C ASP A 150 -1.77 22.32 0.70
N ASP A 151 -1.50 21.88 -0.53
CA ASP A 151 -2.26 20.90 -1.30
C ASP A 151 -1.69 19.47 -1.16
N ARG A 152 -0.73 19.27 -0.27
CA ARG A 152 -0.11 17.98 0.04
C ARG A 152 -0.29 17.61 1.50
N ALA A 153 -0.27 16.31 1.76
CA ALA A 153 -0.22 15.78 3.11
C ALA A 153 0.55 14.46 3.15
N THR A 154 1.14 14.17 4.30
CA THR A 154 1.74 12.87 4.62
C THR A 154 0.98 12.27 5.79
N VAL A 155 0.37 11.11 5.59
CA VAL A 155 -0.28 10.34 6.65
C VAL A 155 0.69 9.26 7.13
N ILE A 156 1.02 9.26 8.42
CA ILE A 156 1.93 8.28 9.01
C ILE A 156 1.11 7.17 9.65
N LEU A 157 1.32 5.95 9.18
CA LEU A 157 0.65 4.74 9.65
C LEU A 157 1.62 3.81 10.36
N ASP A 158 1.23 3.35 11.54
CA ASP A 158 1.80 2.13 12.10
C ASP A 158 0.92 0.95 11.69
N VAL A 159 1.54 -0.08 11.12
CA VAL A 159 0.92 -1.35 10.77
C VAL A 159 1.51 -2.43 11.66
N GLN A 160 0.66 -3.07 12.44
CA GLN A 160 1.01 -4.17 13.33
C GLN A 160 0.29 -5.43 12.89
N GLY A 161 1.05 -6.48 12.60
CA GLY A 161 0.47 -7.79 12.35
C GLY A 161 -0.01 -8.46 13.64
N ASP A 162 -1.07 -9.26 13.54
CA ASP A 162 -1.57 -10.10 14.62
C ASP A 162 -0.70 -11.35 14.88
N ASN A 163 -1.17 -12.27 15.73
CA ASN A 163 -0.42 -13.48 16.08
C ASN A 163 -0.53 -14.61 15.03
N SER A 164 -1.26 -14.42 13.93
CA SER A 164 -1.34 -15.39 12.84
C SER A 164 -0.02 -15.49 12.08
N LEU A 165 0.11 -16.49 11.19
CA LEU A 165 1.29 -16.58 10.32
C LEU A 165 1.47 -15.33 9.45
N ARG A 166 0.37 -14.74 8.94
CA ARG A 166 0.43 -13.53 8.12
C ARG A 166 0.72 -12.30 8.97
N GLY A 167 0.18 -12.23 10.18
CA GLY A 167 0.50 -11.18 11.15
C GLY A 167 1.97 -11.19 11.57
N GLN A 168 2.52 -12.37 11.87
CA GLN A 168 3.95 -12.52 12.14
C GLN A 168 4.82 -12.17 10.92
N PHE A 169 4.37 -12.51 9.70
CA PHE A 169 5.02 -12.11 8.47
C PHE A 169 5.03 -10.58 8.30
N ILE A 170 3.93 -9.87 8.60
CA ILE A 170 3.88 -8.40 8.61
C ILE A 170 4.86 -7.86 9.67
N GLY A 171 4.81 -8.37 10.89
CA GLY A 171 5.55 -7.83 12.02
C GLY A 171 5.05 -6.42 12.37
N GLN A 172 5.97 -5.47 12.48
CA GLN A 172 5.65 -4.05 12.64
C GLN A 172 6.29 -3.26 11.51
N LEU A 173 5.51 -2.42 10.84
CA LEU A 173 5.95 -1.54 9.76
C LEU A 173 5.38 -0.13 9.99
N THR A 174 6.14 0.89 9.61
CA THR A 174 5.64 2.27 9.58
C THR A 174 5.64 2.74 8.13
N PHE A 175 4.51 3.25 7.66
CA PHE A 175 4.35 3.82 6.32
C PHE A 175 4.14 5.32 6.41
N GLU A 176 4.81 6.06 5.53
CA GLU A 176 4.53 7.48 5.27
C GLU A 176 3.84 7.58 3.92
N LEU A 177 2.53 7.84 3.93
CA LEU A 177 1.70 7.87 2.73
C LEU A 177 1.51 9.31 2.24
N ALA A 178 1.97 9.60 1.03
CA ALA A 178 1.77 10.88 0.37
C ALA A 178 0.35 10.99 -0.19
N PHE A 179 -0.27 12.13 0.06
CA PHE A 179 -1.55 12.53 -0.51
C PHE A 179 -1.44 13.91 -1.17
N ARG A 180 -2.20 14.10 -2.25
CA ARG A 180 -2.39 15.40 -2.92
C ARG A 180 -3.87 15.72 -3.03
N ARG A 181 -4.20 17.00 -2.85
CA ARG A 181 -5.54 17.53 -3.03
C ARG A 181 -5.72 18.03 -4.47
N ASP A 182 -6.78 17.59 -5.14
CA ASP A 182 -7.11 18.01 -6.49
C ASP A 182 -7.84 19.38 -6.53
N ALA A 183 -8.19 19.82 -7.75
CA ALA A 183 -8.89 21.08 -7.98
C ALA A 183 -10.33 21.10 -7.41
N ASP A 184 -10.92 19.93 -7.18
CA ASP A 184 -12.24 19.74 -6.59
C ASP A 184 -12.18 19.62 -5.06
N ASN A 185 -11.01 19.85 -4.46
CA ASN A 185 -10.68 19.71 -3.04
C ASN A 185 -10.76 18.28 -2.49
N ARG A 186 -10.59 17.26 -3.34
CA ARG A 186 -10.52 15.86 -2.92
C ARG A 186 -9.09 15.40 -2.73
N TRP A 187 -8.83 14.67 -1.64
CA TRP A 187 -7.52 14.06 -1.39
C TRP A 187 -7.39 12.72 -2.12
N HIS A 188 -6.22 12.50 -2.72
CA HIS A 188 -5.83 11.30 -3.45
C HIS A 188 -4.51 10.78 -2.93
N PHE A 189 -4.38 9.47 -2.80
CA PHE A 189 -3.13 8.82 -2.44
C PHE A 189 -2.21 8.76 -3.66
N GLU A 190 -0.93 9.06 -3.46
CA GLU A 190 0.05 9.13 -4.57
C GLU A 190 1.17 8.11 -4.45
N ALA A 191 1.76 8.01 -3.25
CA ALA A 191 3.03 7.32 -3.08
C ALA A 191 3.29 6.95 -1.62
N ILE A 192 4.24 6.03 -1.43
CA ILE A 192 4.87 5.76 -0.15
C ILE A 192 6.18 6.55 -0.13
N GLU A 193 6.33 7.48 0.82
CA GLU A 193 7.47 8.41 0.88
C GLU A 193 8.72 7.76 1.51
N ASN A 194 8.53 6.80 2.41
CA ASN A 194 9.59 6.18 3.19
C ASN A 194 9.99 4.79 2.66
N LEU A 195 9.98 4.60 1.34
CA LEU A 195 10.41 3.33 0.72
C LEU A 195 11.83 2.95 1.12
N ASP A 196 12.73 3.92 1.25
CA ASP A 196 14.11 3.75 1.68
C ASP A 196 14.24 3.04 3.05
N ALA A 197 13.33 3.34 3.98
CA ALA A 197 13.24 2.71 5.30
C ALA A 197 12.55 1.34 5.24
N LEU A 198 11.58 1.16 4.34
CA LEU A 198 10.79 -0.07 4.20
C LEU A 198 11.53 -1.18 3.43
N THR A 199 12.25 -0.83 2.36
CA THR A 199 12.85 -1.80 1.43
C THR A 199 13.72 -2.85 2.14
N PRO A 200 14.62 -2.52 3.07
CA PRO A 200 15.43 -3.54 3.75
C PRO A 200 14.57 -4.58 4.48
N THR A 201 13.53 -4.12 5.18
CA THR A 201 12.63 -5.01 5.92
C THR A 201 11.78 -5.86 4.98
N LEU A 202 11.35 -5.31 3.83
CA LEU A 202 10.58 -6.05 2.83
C LEU A 202 11.44 -7.09 2.11
N VAL A 203 12.70 -6.78 1.80
CA VAL A 203 13.66 -7.75 1.25
C VAL A 203 13.92 -8.87 2.24
N ASP A 204 14.20 -8.55 3.51
CA ASP A 204 14.37 -9.56 4.56
C ASP A 204 13.19 -10.54 4.64
N LYS A 205 11.96 -10.02 4.50
CA LYS A 205 10.74 -10.84 4.47
C LYS A 205 10.62 -11.67 3.19
N ALA A 206 10.97 -11.11 2.03
CA ALA A 206 10.96 -11.84 0.77
C ALA A 206 11.92 -13.04 0.82
N GLU A 207 13.15 -12.82 1.30
CA GLU A 207 14.17 -13.88 1.43
C GLU A 207 13.71 -15.04 2.34
N LEU A 208 12.96 -14.76 3.41
CA LEU A 208 12.37 -15.80 4.25
C LEU A 208 11.35 -16.67 3.51
N VAL A 209 10.68 -16.12 2.50
CA VAL A 209 9.68 -16.84 1.71
C VAL A 209 10.36 -17.63 0.60
N TRP A 210 11.31 -17.04 -0.12
CA TRP A 210 12.03 -17.67 -1.23
C TRP A 210 12.88 -18.89 -0.80
N ILE A 211 13.47 -18.88 0.41
CA ILE A 211 14.25 -20.03 0.91
C ILE A 211 13.36 -21.26 1.24
N ASN A 212 12.04 -21.06 1.40
CA ASN A 212 11.11 -22.10 1.82
C ASN A 212 10.21 -22.65 0.70
N PHE A 213 10.42 -22.22 -0.55
CA PHE A 213 9.82 -22.79 -1.76
C PHE A 213 10.85 -23.56 -2.59
#